data_AF-A0A526N0K8-F1
#
_entry.id   AF-A0A526N0K8-F1
#
_cell.length_a   1.000
_cell.length_b   1.000
_cell.length_c   1.000
_cell.angle_alpha   90.00
_cell.angle_beta   90.00
_cell.angle_gamma   90.00
#
_symmetry.space_group_name_H-M   'P 1'
#
loop_
_entity.id
_entity.type
_entity.pdbx_description
1 polymer ?
#
loop_
_entity_poly.entity_id
_entity_poly.type
_entity_poly.pdbx_seq_one_letter_code
_entity_poly.pdbx_strand_id
1 'polypeptide(L)'
;MPNTTVRAAAERMPAINRRRLLNLTGAGLALAVTSTIAGKASAAPIAAPAEHPDAELFRLEQEMEQAYARMKRLERASSRADRKARKAAGPEPIRPHEWEKRGPKMPEHLSEMRQTALKSVLFVNFLSTDWEPAPVRAWRDAAEKERGRVRAAWDEYHAKLKELGYDANEDAFNACCSEHDEFAKRICSIPVHTFEGMAVKLRAHVRTGGEIEKEEMYLDDYAFA
;
A
#
# COMPACT_ATOMS: atom_id res chain seq x y z
N MET A 1 17.46 37.34 19.85
CA MET A 1 17.37 36.39 18.71
C MET A 1 16.03 35.67 18.82
N PRO A 2 15.21 35.66 17.76
CA PRO A 2 13.85 35.15 17.85
C PRO A 2 13.80 33.62 17.78
N ASN A 3 12.82 33.06 18.51
CA ASN A 3 12.38 31.67 18.50
C ASN A 3 11.64 31.32 17.20
N THR A 4 11.89 30.13 16.65
CA THR A 4 11.01 29.47 15.65
C THR A 4 10.98 27.95 15.83
N THR A 5 9.91 27.49 16.49
CA THR A 5 8.99 26.37 16.13
C THR A 5 9.51 25.00 15.67
N VAL A 6 9.30 24.01 16.55
CA VAL A 6 8.60 22.72 16.36
C VAL A 6 8.30 22.27 14.91
N ARG A 7 8.85 21.12 14.51
CA ARG A 7 8.23 20.17 13.58
C ARG A 7 8.80 18.76 13.77
N ALA A 8 8.43 18.12 14.88
CA ALA A 8 8.71 16.71 15.13
C ALA A 8 7.40 16.01 15.51
N ALA A 9 6.71 15.42 14.52
CA ALA A 9 5.68 14.37 14.70
C ALA A 9 4.94 14.00 13.38
N ALA A 10 5.58 14.01 12.22
CA ALA A 10 4.92 13.58 10.96
C ALA A 10 5.79 12.72 10.04
N GLU A 11 6.92 12.22 10.51
CA GLU A 11 7.73 11.27 9.75
C GLU A 11 7.42 9.84 10.19
N ARG A 12 7.04 9.01 9.22
CA ARG A 12 6.72 7.56 9.27
C ARG A 12 5.23 7.19 9.34
N MET A 13 4.46 7.62 8.35
CA MET A 13 3.47 6.68 7.78
C MET A 13 4.15 5.93 6.62
N PRO A 14 4.17 4.58 6.62
CA PRO A 14 4.67 3.85 5.47
C PRO A 14 3.78 4.17 4.28
N ALA A 15 4.35 4.68 3.20
CA ALA A 15 3.65 4.84 1.93
C ALA A 15 3.07 3.48 1.54
N ILE A 16 1.76 3.31 1.71
CA ILE A 16 1.02 2.09 1.42
C ILE A 16 1.09 1.92 -0.09
N ASN A 17 2.04 1.09 -0.51
CA ASN A 17 2.33 0.82 -1.90
C ASN A 17 1.11 0.10 -2.51
N ARG A 18 0.36 0.77 -3.41
CA ARG A 18 -0.87 0.29 -4.08
C ARG A 18 -0.79 -1.16 -4.61
N ARG A 19 0.44 -1.63 -4.92
CA ARG A 19 0.72 -3.00 -5.39
C ARG A 19 0.41 -4.09 -4.35
N ARG A 20 0.42 -3.80 -3.05
CA ARG A 20 0.03 -4.77 -2.02
C ARG A 20 -1.49 -4.88 -1.84
N LEU A 21 -2.23 -3.79 -2.05
CA LEU A 21 -3.68 -3.76 -1.87
C LEU A 21 -4.44 -4.47 -3.01
N LEU A 22 -3.84 -4.49 -4.22
CA LEU A 22 -4.37 -5.23 -5.38
C LEU A 22 -4.36 -6.75 -5.22
N ASN A 23 -3.50 -7.32 -4.34
CA ASN A 23 -3.47 -8.76 -4.09
C ASN A 23 -4.47 -9.21 -3.02
N LEU A 24 -5.07 -8.28 -2.27
CA LEU A 24 -5.94 -8.58 -1.11
C LEU A 24 -7.44 -8.53 -1.42
N THR A 25 -7.85 -8.03 -2.61
CA THR A 25 -9.27 -7.86 -2.97
C THR A 25 -9.85 -9.00 -3.84
N GLY A 26 -9.20 -10.17 -3.84
CA GLY A 26 -9.57 -11.32 -4.66
C GLY A 26 -10.56 -12.31 -4.05
N ALA A 27 -10.94 -12.19 -2.78
CA ALA A 27 -11.90 -13.10 -2.14
C ALA A 27 -13.31 -12.49 -2.17
N GLY A 28 -14.15 -12.99 -3.06
CA GLY A 28 -15.50 -12.48 -3.30
C GLY A 28 -16.48 -12.72 -2.15
N LEU A 29 -17.46 -11.83 -2.03
CA LEU A 29 -18.67 -12.08 -1.25
C LEU A 29 -19.89 -11.51 -1.97
N ALA A 30 -20.78 -12.41 -2.38
CA ALA A 30 -22.14 -12.11 -2.77
C ALA A 30 -23.05 -12.78 -1.74
N LEU A 31 -23.84 -12.00 -1.00
CA LEU A 31 -25.11 -12.47 -0.46
C LEU A 31 -26.00 -11.28 -0.09
N ALA A 32 -27.15 -11.22 -0.76
CA ALA A 32 -28.22 -10.28 -0.51
C ALA A 32 -29.06 -10.77 0.67
N VAL A 33 -29.34 -9.88 1.63
CA VAL A 33 -30.34 -10.11 2.67
C VAL A 33 -31.51 -9.16 2.40
N THR A 34 -32.61 -9.71 1.91
CA THR A 34 -33.92 -9.06 1.87
C THR A 34 -34.68 -9.41 3.16
N SER A 35 -34.84 -8.45 4.06
CA SER A 35 -35.73 -8.58 5.21
C SER A 35 -37.12 -8.03 4.86
N THR A 36 -38.08 -8.93 4.67
CA THR A 36 -39.52 -8.60 4.63
C THR A 36 -40.14 -8.90 5.98
N ILE A 37 -40.54 -7.87 6.74
CA ILE A 37 -41.44 -8.02 7.89
C ILE A 37 -42.79 -7.43 7.48
N ALA A 38 -43.77 -8.30 7.24
CA ALA A 38 -45.16 -7.91 7.01
C ALA A 38 -46.05 -8.45 8.14
N GLY A 39 -46.34 -7.56 9.09
CA GLY A 39 -47.59 -7.38 9.84
C GLY A 39 -48.44 -8.55 10.32
N LYS A 40 -48.66 -8.60 11.64
CA LYS A 40 -50.01 -8.70 12.21
C LYS A 40 -50.09 -8.02 13.58
N ALA A 41 -51.13 -7.21 13.72
CA ALA A 41 -51.38 -6.28 14.82
C ALA A 41 -51.77 -6.97 16.14
N SER A 42 -51.35 -6.40 17.28
CA SER A 42 -52.16 -6.27 18.48
C SER A 42 -51.62 -5.14 19.36
N ALA A 43 -52.52 -4.37 19.93
CA ALA A 43 -52.25 -3.11 20.64
C ALA A 43 -51.60 -3.33 22.02
N ALA A 44 -50.49 -2.63 22.25
CA ALA A 44 -49.87 -2.36 23.55
C ALA A 44 -49.09 -1.03 23.40
N PRO A 45 -48.88 -0.25 24.48
CA PRO A 45 -48.32 1.09 24.39
C PRO A 45 -46.97 1.05 23.70
N ILE A 46 -46.76 1.90 22.69
CA ILE A 46 -45.51 2.01 21.94
C ILE A 46 -44.47 2.59 22.91
N ALA A 47 -43.81 1.71 23.65
CA ALA A 47 -42.48 1.98 24.16
C ALA A 47 -41.64 2.44 22.96
N ALA A 48 -40.93 3.56 23.11
CA ALA A 48 -39.95 4.00 22.12
C ALA A 48 -39.15 2.78 21.65
N PRO A 49 -38.92 2.61 20.34
CA PRO A 49 -38.23 1.43 19.83
C PRO A 49 -36.92 1.31 20.61
N ALA A 50 -36.79 0.22 21.38
CA ALA A 50 -35.60 -0.03 22.16
C ALA A 50 -34.43 0.00 21.17
N GLU A 51 -33.57 1.01 21.31
CA GLU A 51 -32.39 1.12 20.45
C GLU A 51 -31.61 -0.18 20.58
N HIS A 52 -31.31 -0.80 19.44
CA HIS A 52 -30.55 -2.04 19.42
C HIS A 52 -29.23 -1.81 20.18
N PRO A 53 -28.79 -2.72 21.07
CA PRO A 53 -27.60 -2.49 21.88
C PRO A 53 -26.32 -2.29 21.04
N ASP A 54 -26.33 -2.78 19.79
CA ASP A 54 -25.26 -2.59 18.80
C ASP A 54 -25.63 -1.60 17.67
N ALA A 55 -26.61 -0.71 17.86
CA ALA A 55 -27.05 0.25 16.82
C ALA A 55 -25.91 1.13 16.29
N GLU A 56 -24.96 1.51 17.15
CA GLU A 56 -23.77 2.27 16.76
C GLU A 56 -22.86 1.48 15.81
N LEU A 57 -22.69 0.16 16.03
CA LEU A 57 -21.91 -0.71 15.16
C LEU A 57 -22.51 -0.77 13.76
N PHE A 58 -23.83 -0.90 13.64
CA PHE A 58 -24.51 -0.91 12.34
C PHE A 58 -24.41 0.43 11.62
N ARG A 59 -24.51 1.55 12.35
CA ARG A 59 -24.31 2.89 11.77
C ARG A 59 -22.90 3.05 11.23
N LEU A 60 -21.89 2.67 12.02
CA LEU A 60 -20.49 2.75 11.59
C LEU A 60 -20.18 1.80 10.44
N GLU A 61 -20.79 0.62 10.38
CA GLU A 61 -20.67 -0.27 9.22
C GLU A 61 -21.19 0.40 7.95
N GLN A 62 -22.34 1.06 8.02
CA GLN A 62 -22.90 1.77 6.87
C GLN A 62 -22.02 2.95 6.43
N GLU A 63 -21.46 3.70 7.38
CA GLU A 63 -20.50 4.78 7.11
C GLU A 63 -19.20 4.25 6.48
N MET A 64 -18.68 3.13 6.99
CA MET A 64 -17.51 2.44 6.45
C MET A 64 -17.76 1.97 5.01
N GLU A 65 -18.95 1.44 4.71
CA GLU A 65 -19.34 1.05 3.35
C GLU A 65 -19.38 2.22 2.38
N GLN A 66 -19.89 3.37 2.83
CA GLN A 66 -19.87 4.59 2.03
C GLN A 66 -18.44 5.10 1.79
N ALA A 67 -17.56 5.03 2.80
CA ALA A 67 -16.14 5.35 2.67
C ALA A 67 -15.44 4.40 1.70
N TYR A 68 -15.70 3.08 1.80
CA TYR A 68 -15.18 2.08 0.89
C TYR A 68 -15.64 2.31 -0.56
N ALA A 69 -16.91 2.63 -0.77
CA ALA A 69 -17.44 2.95 -2.09
C ALA A 69 -16.79 4.21 -2.69
N ARG A 70 -16.54 5.25 -1.87
CA ARG A 70 -15.79 6.45 -2.28
C ARG A 70 -14.35 6.09 -2.66
N MET A 71 -13.65 5.33 -1.82
CA MET A 71 -12.29 4.83 -2.07
C MET A 71 -12.22 4.07 -3.40
N LYS A 72 -13.15 3.14 -3.66
CA LYS A 72 -13.21 2.38 -4.92
C LYS A 72 -13.50 3.24 -6.15
N ARG A 73 -14.32 4.29 -6.03
CA ARG A 73 -14.55 5.24 -7.12
C ARG A 73 -13.27 6.02 -7.46
N LEU A 74 -12.54 6.48 -6.44
CA LEU A 74 -11.25 7.17 -6.61
C LEU A 74 -10.19 6.24 -7.19
N GLU A 75 -10.09 4.99 -6.74
CA GLU A 75 -9.19 3.97 -7.31
C GLU A 75 -9.41 3.79 -8.82
N ARG A 76 -10.68 3.69 -9.23
CA ARG A 76 -11.01 3.54 -10.66
C ARG A 76 -10.69 4.81 -11.44
N ALA A 77 -10.93 5.99 -10.87
CA ALA A 77 -10.62 7.26 -11.51
C ALA A 77 -9.09 7.46 -11.66
N SER A 78 -8.31 7.18 -10.61
CA SER A 78 -6.85 7.25 -10.63
C SER A 78 -6.26 6.24 -11.62
N SER A 79 -6.73 4.98 -11.61
CA SER A 79 -6.28 3.96 -12.57
C SER A 79 -6.52 4.37 -14.03
N ARG A 80 -7.66 5.02 -14.31
CA ARG A 80 -7.96 5.56 -15.64
C ARG A 80 -7.05 6.73 -16.01
N ALA A 81 -6.78 7.63 -15.07
CA ALA A 81 -5.86 8.74 -15.26
C ALA A 81 -4.44 8.23 -15.52
N ASP A 82 -3.93 7.32 -14.68
CA ASP A 82 -2.61 6.71 -14.81
C ASP A 82 -2.43 6.00 -16.16
N ARG A 83 -3.45 5.26 -16.61
CA ARG A 83 -3.44 4.61 -17.92
C ARG A 83 -3.36 5.62 -19.06
N LYS A 84 -4.11 6.73 -18.97
CA LYS A 84 -4.07 7.81 -19.97
C LYS A 84 -2.71 8.51 -19.97
N ALA A 85 -2.19 8.84 -18.80
CA ALA A 85 -0.88 9.48 -18.63
C ALA A 85 0.23 8.60 -19.21
N ARG A 86 0.26 7.30 -18.90
CA ARG A 86 1.22 6.35 -19.48
C ARG A 86 1.11 6.25 -21.00
N LYS A 87 -0.10 6.21 -21.54
CA LYS A 87 -0.32 6.19 -22.99
C LYS A 87 0.18 7.48 -23.67
N ALA A 88 0.02 8.63 -23.03
CA ALA A 88 0.47 9.92 -23.54
C ALA A 88 1.98 10.18 -23.33
N ALA A 89 2.57 9.59 -22.29
CA ALA A 89 3.99 9.69 -22.01
C ALA A 89 4.83 8.98 -23.08
N GLY A 90 4.33 7.85 -23.61
CA GLY A 90 4.98 7.08 -24.66
C GLY A 90 5.58 5.77 -24.14
N PRO A 91 6.55 5.16 -24.87
CA PRO A 91 7.17 3.93 -24.43
C PRO A 91 7.93 4.14 -23.10
N GLU A 92 7.79 3.16 -22.20
CA GLU A 92 8.46 3.19 -20.90
C GLU A 92 9.97 2.94 -21.10
N PRO A 93 10.85 3.85 -20.64
CA PRO A 93 12.29 3.63 -20.70
C PRO A 93 12.72 2.52 -19.74
N ILE A 94 13.94 2.01 -19.90
CA ILE A 94 14.49 0.99 -19.02
C ILE A 94 14.52 1.53 -17.59
N ARG A 95 13.95 0.78 -16.65
CA ARG A 95 14.00 1.18 -15.23
C ARG A 95 15.43 1.07 -14.71
N PRO A 96 15.89 1.98 -13.84
CA PRO A 96 17.23 1.90 -13.26
C PRO A 96 17.54 0.54 -12.62
N HIS A 97 16.58 -0.05 -11.90
CA HIS A 97 16.75 -1.37 -11.28
C HIS A 97 16.78 -2.53 -12.30
N GLU A 98 16.15 -2.39 -13.47
CA GLU A 98 16.20 -3.38 -14.54
C GLU A 98 17.52 -3.28 -15.30
N TRP A 99 18.04 -2.06 -15.46
CA TRP A 99 19.39 -1.83 -15.95
C TRP A 99 20.43 -2.45 -15.00
N GLU A 100 20.28 -2.35 -13.68
CA GLU A 100 21.21 -3.01 -12.75
C GLU A 100 21.21 -4.55 -12.91
N LYS A 101 20.07 -5.15 -13.27
CA LYS A 101 19.95 -6.60 -13.53
C LYS A 101 20.50 -7.02 -14.89
N ARG A 102 20.33 -6.19 -15.92
CA ARG A 102 20.65 -6.49 -17.33
C ARG A 102 21.91 -5.81 -17.83
N GLY A 103 22.47 -4.91 -17.03
CA GLY A 103 23.58 -4.05 -17.40
C GLY A 103 24.84 -4.84 -17.67
N PRO A 104 25.86 -4.19 -18.26
CA PRO A 104 27.12 -4.84 -18.56
C PRO A 104 27.68 -5.44 -17.27
N LYS A 105 27.79 -6.76 -17.23
CA LYS A 105 28.61 -7.44 -16.22
C LYS A 105 30.05 -7.14 -16.55
N MET A 106 30.85 -6.90 -15.51
CA MET A 106 32.29 -6.70 -15.69
C MET A 106 32.87 -7.94 -16.39
N PRO A 107 33.58 -7.77 -17.52
CA PRO A 107 34.28 -8.87 -18.17
C PRO A 107 35.22 -9.58 -17.20
N GLU A 108 35.34 -10.92 -17.34
CA GLU A 108 36.09 -11.75 -16.38
C GLU A 108 37.54 -11.29 -16.23
N HIS A 109 38.21 -10.98 -17.36
CA HIS A 109 39.58 -10.47 -17.34
C HIS A 109 39.75 -9.15 -16.56
N LEU A 110 38.74 -8.27 -16.56
CA LEU A 110 38.76 -7.03 -15.76
C LEU A 110 38.44 -7.30 -14.29
N SER A 111 37.57 -8.28 -14.03
CA SER A 111 37.27 -8.76 -12.68
C SER A 111 38.52 -9.35 -12.01
N GLU A 112 39.24 -10.22 -12.71
CA GLU A 112 40.50 -10.83 -12.25
C GLU A 112 41.59 -9.78 -12.03
N MET A 113 41.72 -8.81 -12.94
CA MET A 113 42.67 -7.71 -12.81
C MET A 113 42.36 -6.85 -11.57
N ARG A 114 41.08 -6.55 -11.32
CA ARG A 114 40.63 -5.85 -10.12
C ARG A 114 40.92 -6.66 -8.85
N GLN A 115 40.61 -7.97 -8.85
CA GLN A 115 40.87 -8.83 -7.69
C GLN A 115 42.36 -8.93 -7.37
N THR A 116 43.21 -9.02 -8.39
CA THR A 116 44.66 -9.08 -8.25
C THR A 116 45.21 -7.78 -7.69
N ALA A 117 44.76 -6.63 -8.22
CA ALA A 117 45.10 -5.33 -7.68
C ALA A 117 44.63 -5.20 -6.22
N LEU A 118 43.40 -5.61 -5.91
CA LEU A 118 42.83 -5.54 -4.56
C LEU A 118 43.59 -6.38 -3.53
N LYS A 119 44.17 -7.53 -3.93
CA LYS A 119 45.04 -8.35 -3.06
C LYS A 119 46.36 -7.65 -2.69
N SER A 120 46.81 -6.69 -3.49
CA SER A 120 48.06 -5.95 -3.27
C SER A 120 47.87 -4.62 -2.52
N VAL A 121 46.63 -4.25 -2.19
CA VAL A 121 46.30 -2.94 -1.61
C VAL A 121 46.30 -3.00 -0.09
N LEU A 122 47.07 -2.10 0.53
CA LEU A 122 46.99 -1.82 1.96
C LEU A 122 45.62 -1.22 2.31
N PHE A 123 45.04 -1.61 3.45
CA PHE A 123 43.71 -1.16 3.89
C PHE A 123 43.53 0.37 3.86
N VAL A 124 44.60 1.13 4.16
CA VAL A 124 44.59 2.60 4.12
C VAL A 124 44.38 3.17 2.71
N ASN A 125 44.84 2.45 1.68
CA ASN A 125 44.68 2.82 0.27
C ASN A 125 43.41 2.23 -0.36
N PHE A 126 42.63 1.45 0.38
CA PHE A 126 41.38 0.87 -0.13
C PHE A 126 40.31 1.93 -0.39
N LEU A 127 40.31 3.00 0.41
CA LEU A 127 39.35 4.11 0.31
C LEU A 127 39.66 5.08 -0.83
N SER A 128 40.90 5.12 -1.33
CA SER A 128 41.23 5.89 -2.53
C SER A 128 40.87 5.08 -3.79
N THR A 129 40.55 5.76 -4.88
CA THR A 129 40.28 5.11 -6.18
C THR A 129 41.57 4.89 -6.99
N ASP A 130 42.72 5.23 -6.40
CA ASP A 130 44.01 5.28 -7.09
C ASP A 130 44.65 3.91 -7.30
N TRP A 131 44.24 2.91 -6.52
CA TRP A 131 44.73 1.53 -6.69
C TRP A 131 44.08 0.79 -7.87
N GLU A 132 43.00 1.34 -8.44
CA GLU A 132 42.26 0.66 -9.48
C GLU A 132 42.99 0.74 -10.82
N PRO A 133 43.20 -0.41 -11.50
CA PRO A 133 43.79 -0.43 -12.82
C PRO A 133 43.03 0.47 -13.80
N ALA A 134 43.75 1.19 -14.66
CA ALA A 134 43.15 2.10 -15.64
C ALA A 134 42.05 1.45 -16.52
N PRO A 135 42.19 0.19 -16.98
CA PRO A 135 41.11 -0.49 -17.72
C PRO A 135 39.84 -0.73 -16.89
N VAL A 136 39.98 -1.03 -15.59
CA VAL A 136 38.85 -1.24 -14.67
C VAL A 136 38.14 0.08 -14.39
N ARG A 137 38.89 1.16 -14.18
CA ARG A 137 38.33 2.53 -14.02
C ARG A 137 37.58 2.98 -15.26
N ALA A 138 38.19 2.84 -16.44
CA ALA A 138 37.55 3.20 -17.71
C ALA A 138 36.23 2.44 -17.94
N TRP A 139 36.20 1.14 -17.60
CA TRP A 139 34.97 0.35 -17.68
C TRP A 139 33.90 0.84 -16.69
N ARG A 140 34.27 1.13 -15.43
CA ARG A 140 33.33 1.68 -14.44
C ARG A 140 32.80 3.05 -14.84
N ASP A 141 33.65 3.94 -15.32
CA ASP A 141 33.25 5.27 -15.78
C ASP A 141 32.26 5.18 -16.95
N ALA A 142 32.49 4.24 -17.87
CA ALA A 142 31.56 3.98 -18.97
C ALA A 142 30.22 3.42 -18.47
N ALA A 143 30.26 2.47 -17.54
CA ALA A 143 29.05 1.91 -16.92
C ALA A 143 28.27 2.97 -16.12
N GLU A 144 28.97 3.85 -15.40
CA GLU A 144 28.37 4.92 -14.62
C GLU A 144 27.72 5.99 -15.52
N LYS A 145 28.38 6.36 -16.62
CA LYS A 145 27.79 7.27 -17.62
C LYS A 145 26.51 6.70 -18.21
N GLU A 146 26.49 5.41 -18.51
CA GLU A 146 25.30 4.75 -19.03
C GLU A 146 24.19 4.66 -17.96
N ARG A 147 24.54 4.32 -16.72
CA ARG A 147 23.62 4.38 -15.58
C ARG A 147 23.00 5.76 -15.43
N GLY A 148 23.81 6.81 -15.55
CA GLY A 148 23.38 8.19 -15.51
C GLY A 148 22.39 8.53 -16.61
N ARG A 149 22.65 8.09 -17.85
CA ARG A 149 21.70 8.27 -18.98
C ARG A 149 20.38 7.56 -18.74
N VAL A 150 20.40 6.32 -18.27
CA VAL A 150 19.18 5.56 -17.97
C VAL A 150 18.39 6.22 -16.85
N ARG A 151 19.06 6.68 -15.79
CA ARG A 151 18.42 7.43 -14.70
C ARG A 151 17.80 8.73 -15.22
N ALA A 152 18.54 9.52 -15.99
CA ALA A 152 18.03 10.76 -16.57
C ALA A 152 16.79 10.53 -17.47
N ALA A 153 16.84 9.53 -18.36
CA ALA A 153 15.70 9.18 -19.20
C ALA A 153 14.48 8.70 -18.39
N TRP A 154 14.73 7.97 -17.29
CA TRP A 154 13.68 7.54 -16.37
C TRP A 154 13.06 8.73 -15.61
N ASP A 155 13.89 9.66 -15.16
CA ASP A 155 13.46 10.87 -14.46
C ASP A 155 12.66 11.80 -15.37
N GLU A 156 13.09 12.00 -16.62
CA GLU A 156 12.35 12.74 -17.65
C GLU A 156 10.99 12.11 -17.93
N TYR A 157 10.94 10.79 -18.10
CA TYR A 157 9.68 10.07 -18.29
C TYR A 157 8.75 10.21 -17.08
N HIS A 158 9.29 10.12 -15.86
CA HIS A 158 8.51 10.27 -14.64
C HIS A 158 8.03 11.71 -14.43
N ALA A 159 8.83 12.70 -14.78
CA ALA A 159 8.43 14.11 -14.78
C ALA A 159 7.26 14.35 -15.74
N LYS A 160 7.37 13.82 -16.97
CA LYS A 160 6.29 13.88 -17.96
C LYS A 160 5.01 13.19 -17.49
N LEU A 161 5.13 12.05 -16.82
CA LEU A 161 3.98 11.38 -16.21
C LEU A 161 3.28 12.28 -15.19
N LYS A 162 4.06 12.91 -14.30
CA LYS A 162 3.54 13.81 -13.28
C LYS A 162 2.83 15.03 -13.88
N GLU A 163 3.40 15.63 -14.92
CA GLU A 163 2.75 16.71 -15.68
C GLU A 163 1.41 16.27 -16.32
N LEU A 164 1.32 15.01 -16.73
CA LEU A 164 0.10 14.41 -17.28
C LEU A 164 -0.92 13.98 -16.19
N GLY A 165 -0.66 14.30 -14.92
CA GLY A 165 -1.54 13.99 -13.80
C GLY A 165 -1.49 12.52 -13.36
N TYR A 166 -0.43 11.80 -13.72
CA TYR A 166 -0.06 10.57 -13.01
C TYR A 166 0.17 10.94 -11.54
N ASP A 167 -0.50 10.29 -10.60
CA ASP A 167 -0.53 10.62 -9.16
C ASP A 167 -1.50 11.72 -8.68
N ALA A 168 -2.21 12.43 -9.56
CA ALA A 168 -3.03 13.59 -9.17
C ALA A 168 -4.13 13.30 -8.11
N ASN A 169 -4.59 12.05 -8.03
CA ASN A 169 -5.59 11.61 -7.05
C ASN A 169 -4.99 10.82 -5.88
N GLU A 170 -3.67 10.78 -5.73
CA GLU A 170 -3.01 9.95 -4.73
C GLU A 170 -3.30 10.39 -3.31
N ASP A 171 -3.22 11.69 -3.03
CA ASP A 171 -3.52 12.22 -1.70
C ASP A 171 -4.98 11.99 -1.32
N ALA A 172 -5.92 12.21 -2.25
CA ALA A 172 -7.33 11.95 -2.04
C ALA A 172 -7.62 10.46 -1.82
N PHE A 173 -6.94 9.58 -2.56
CA PHE A 173 -7.06 8.13 -2.37
C PHE A 173 -6.50 7.70 -1.01
N ASN A 174 -5.32 8.20 -0.62
CA ASN A 174 -4.69 7.91 0.66
C ASN A 174 -5.55 8.40 1.83
N ALA A 175 -6.16 9.59 1.71
CA ALA A 175 -7.10 10.08 2.70
C ALA A 175 -8.31 9.16 2.87
N CYS A 176 -8.88 8.65 1.77
CA CYS A 176 -9.97 7.66 1.84
C CYS A 176 -9.53 6.32 2.44
N CYS A 177 -8.29 5.87 2.18
CA CYS A 177 -7.75 4.67 2.83
C CYS A 177 -7.62 4.85 4.34
N SER A 178 -7.10 6.00 4.80
CA SER A 178 -7.00 6.33 6.22
C SER A 178 -8.37 6.42 6.88
N GLU A 179 -9.34 7.10 6.25
CA GLU A 179 -10.72 7.19 6.74
C GLU A 179 -11.35 5.79 6.89
N HIS A 180 -11.17 4.91 5.91
CA HIS A 180 -11.66 3.54 5.97
C HIS A 180 -11.03 2.72 7.11
N ASP A 181 -9.73 2.88 7.35
CA ASP A 181 -9.02 2.22 8.47
C ASP A 181 -9.48 2.75 9.84
N GLU A 182 -9.73 4.07 9.95
CA GLU A 182 -10.29 4.67 11.17
C GLU A 182 -11.67 4.11 11.52
N PHE A 183 -12.53 3.90 10.51
CA PHE A 183 -13.84 3.26 10.73
C PHE A 183 -13.70 1.85 11.27
N ALA A 184 -12.81 1.04 10.69
CA ALA A 184 -12.59 -0.33 11.17
C ALA A 184 -12.06 -0.35 12.61
N LYS A 185 -11.12 0.55 12.96
CA LYS A 185 -10.63 0.71 14.34
C LYS A 185 -11.77 1.06 15.29
N ARG A 186 -12.61 2.03 14.96
CA ARG A 186 -13.77 2.43 15.78
C ARG A 186 -14.75 1.27 16.00
N ILE A 187 -15.11 0.57 14.92
CA ILE A 187 -15.98 -0.62 14.97
C ILE A 187 -15.39 -1.67 15.91
N CYS A 188 -14.09 -1.96 15.80
CA CYS A 188 -13.44 -2.96 16.64
C CYS A 188 -13.36 -2.54 18.13
N SER A 189 -13.24 -1.24 18.41
CA SER A 189 -13.15 -0.70 19.78
C SER A 189 -14.46 -0.67 20.56
N ILE A 190 -15.62 -0.60 19.88
CA ILE A 190 -16.93 -0.55 20.55
C ILE A 190 -17.27 -1.93 21.13
N PRO A 191 -17.65 -2.06 22.42
CA PRO A 191 -18.13 -3.32 22.98
C PRO A 191 -19.29 -3.89 22.17
N VAL A 192 -19.35 -5.22 22.08
CA VAL A 192 -20.38 -5.90 21.29
C VAL A 192 -21.29 -6.69 22.21
N HIS A 193 -22.60 -6.59 21.96
CA HIS A 193 -23.62 -7.20 22.81
C HIS A 193 -24.44 -8.27 22.08
N THR A 194 -24.29 -8.42 20.76
CA THR A 194 -24.98 -9.42 19.94
C THR A 194 -24.04 -10.15 18.97
N PHE A 195 -24.47 -11.32 18.49
CA PHE A 195 -23.79 -12.02 17.39
C PHE A 195 -23.74 -11.19 16.11
N GLU A 196 -24.78 -10.40 15.84
CA GLU A 196 -24.83 -9.55 14.66
C GLU A 196 -23.76 -8.44 14.73
N GLY A 197 -23.59 -7.80 15.89
CA GLY A 197 -22.50 -6.86 16.13
C GLY A 197 -21.11 -7.51 16.02
N MET A 198 -20.97 -8.79 16.38
CA MET A 198 -19.70 -9.52 16.22
C MET A 198 -19.38 -9.72 14.73
N ALA A 199 -20.41 -10.06 13.94
CA ALA A 199 -20.29 -10.19 12.51
C ALA A 199 -19.89 -8.86 11.84
N VAL A 200 -20.36 -7.71 12.35
CA VAL A 200 -19.92 -6.38 11.89
C VAL A 200 -18.41 -6.20 12.06
N LYS A 201 -17.87 -6.55 13.23
CA LYS A 201 -16.42 -6.45 13.50
C LYS A 201 -15.60 -7.32 12.58
N LEU A 202 -16.01 -8.57 12.38
CA LEU A 202 -15.34 -9.49 11.46
C LEU A 202 -15.34 -8.93 10.02
N ARG A 203 -16.48 -8.39 9.55
CA ARG A 203 -16.55 -7.76 8.22
C ARG A 203 -15.64 -6.54 8.11
N ALA A 204 -15.59 -5.69 9.14
CA ALA A 204 -14.68 -4.54 9.17
C ALA A 204 -13.21 -4.95 9.11
N HIS A 205 -12.83 -5.99 9.88
CA HIS A 205 -11.47 -6.53 9.88
C HIS A 205 -11.05 -7.11 8.53
N VAL A 206 -11.90 -7.94 7.91
CA VAL A 206 -11.62 -8.52 6.59
C VAL A 206 -11.48 -7.42 5.52
N ARG A 207 -12.31 -6.37 5.58
CA ARG A 207 -12.29 -5.28 4.60
C ARG A 207 -11.04 -4.41 4.66
N THR A 208 -10.38 -4.32 5.81
CA THR A 208 -9.07 -3.63 5.93
C THR A 208 -7.89 -4.51 5.56
N GLY A 209 -8.13 -5.75 5.12
CA GLY A 209 -7.09 -6.72 4.76
C GLY A 209 -6.56 -7.52 5.94
N GLY A 210 -7.31 -7.56 7.05
CA GLY A 210 -7.07 -8.51 8.12
C GLY A 210 -7.33 -9.94 7.62
N GLU A 211 -6.35 -10.82 7.82
CA GLU A 211 -6.51 -12.24 7.58
C GLU A 211 -7.18 -12.85 8.82
N ILE A 212 -8.35 -13.46 8.64
CA ILE A 212 -8.88 -14.37 9.66
C ILE A 212 -8.13 -15.69 9.45
N GLU A 213 -7.08 -15.91 10.22
CA GLU A 213 -6.42 -17.21 10.27
C GLU A 213 -7.47 -18.28 10.59
N LYS A 214 -7.59 -19.30 9.75
CA LYS A 214 -8.59 -20.37 9.90
C LYS A 214 -8.37 -21.23 11.16
N GLU A 215 -7.30 -20.99 11.91
CA GLU A 215 -6.80 -21.84 12.98
C GLU A 215 -7.48 -21.60 14.35
N GLU A 216 -8.24 -20.51 14.53
CA GLU A 216 -8.99 -20.25 15.77
C GLU A 216 -10.51 -20.51 15.65
N MET A 217 -10.91 -21.40 14.74
CA MET A 217 -12.30 -21.89 14.65
C MET A 217 -12.48 -23.32 15.20
N TYR A 218 -11.53 -23.81 16.00
CA TYR A 218 -11.74 -24.96 16.86
C TYR A 218 -12.31 -24.48 18.20
N LEU A 219 -13.63 -24.25 18.22
CA LEU A 219 -14.45 -24.32 19.43
C LEU A 219 -14.73 -25.78 19.81
N ASP A 220 -13.74 -26.65 19.68
CA ASP A 220 -13.75 -28.02 20.20
C ASP A 220 -12.91 -28.00 21.47
N ASP A 221 -13.54 -27.65 22.60
CA ASP A 221 -13.17 -28.12 23.97
C ASP A 221 -14.02 -27.50 25.10
N TYR A 222 -15.23 -27.00 24.81
CA TYR A 222 -16.30 -26.98 25.83
C TYR A 222 -17.27 -28.14 25.60
N ALA A 223 -16.72 -29.36 25.63
CA ALA A 223 -17.52 -30.53 25.90
C ALA A 223 -17.90 -30.51 27.39
N PHE A 224 -19.20 -30.56 27.63
CA PHE A 224 -19.77 -30.97 28.90
C PHE A 224 -19.06 -32.23 29.44
N ALA A 225 -18.44 -32.09 30.61
CA ALA A 225 -18.28 -33.15 31.62
C ALA A 225 -18.14 -32.51 33.00
#